data_AF-E2X7N1-F1
#
_entry.id   AF-E2X7N1-F1
#
_cell.length_a   1.000
_cell.length_b   1.000
_cell.length_c   1.000
_cell.angle_alpha   90.00
_cell.angle_beta   90.00
_cell.angle_gamma   90.00
#
_symmetry.space_group_name_H-M   'P 1'
#
loop_
_entity.id
_entity.type
_entity.pdbx_description
1 polymer ?
#
loop_
_entity_poly.entity_id
_entity_poly.type
_entity_poly.pdbx_seq_one_letter_code
_entity_poly.pdbx_strand_id
1 'polypeptide(L)'
;MLSPSTADEIWNECNELLAQDNFSARGIMQQMNVKMVGSTDDPIDSLEHHAEIAKDGSFTIKVLPSWRPDKAFNIEQATFNDYMAKLGEVSDTDIRRFADLQTALTKRLDHFAAHGCKVSDHALDVVMFAEANEAELDSILARRLAGETLSEHEVAQFKTAVLVFLGAEYARSGWVQQYHIGALRNNNLRQFKLLGPDVGFDSINDRPMAEELSKLLSKQNEENLLPKTILYCLNPRDNEVLGTMIGNFQGEGMPGKMQFGSGWWFNDQKDGMERQMTQLAQLGLLSRFVGMLTDSRSFLSYTRHEYFRRILCQMIGRWVEAGEAPADINLLGEMVKNICFNNARDYFAIELN
;
A
#
# COMPACT_ATOMS: atom_id res chain seq x y z
N MET A 1 6.77 32.54 -7.91
CA MET A 1 5.36 32.05 -7.91
C MET A 1 4.98 31.68 -9.33
N LEU A 2 4.27 30.57 -9.54
CA LEU A 2 3.81 30.15 -10.87
C LEU A 2 2.60 30.99 -11.29
N SER A 3 2.66 31.60 -12.47
CA SER A 3 1.63 32.48 -13.03
C SER A 3 1.78 32.56 -14.55
N PRO A 4 0.78 33.01 -15.32
CA PRO A 4 0.95 33.23 -16.76
C PRO A 4 2.15 34.12 -17.11
N SER A 5 2.45 35.14 -16.29
CA SER A 5 3.59 36.04 -16.50
C SER A 5 4.96 35.43 -16.19
N THR A 6 5.02 34.31 -15.45
CA THR A 6 6.27 33.63 -15.07
C THR A 6 6.40 32.25 -15.70
N ALA A 7 5.38 31.79 -16.45
CA ALA A 7 5.31 30.44 -16.98
C ALA A 7 6.43 30.15 -17.98
N ASP A 8 6.71 31.07 -18.92
CA ASP A 8 7.72 30.87 -19.96
C ASP A 8 9.13 30.81 -19.37
N GLU A 9 9.44 31.66 -18.38
CA GLU A 9 10.72 31.65 -17.67
C GLU A 9 10.94 30.33 -16.95
N ILE A 10 9.96 29.90 -16.15
CA ILE A 10 10.00 28.63 -15.39
C ILE A 10 10.09 27.44 -16.35
N TRP A 11 9.35 27.46 -17.46
CA TRP A 11 9.37 26.40 -18.47
C TRP A 11 10.76 26.23 -19.07
N ASN A 12 11.38 27.34 -19.50
CA ASN A 12 12.70 27.30 -20.11
C ASN A 12 13.77 26.86 -19.10
N GLU A 13 13.77 27.42 -17.90
CA GLU A 13 14.73 27.04 -16.84
C GLU A 13 14.59 25.55 -16.48
N CYS A 14 13.37 25.06 -16.25
CA CYS A 14 13.14 23.64 -15.94
C CYS A 14 13.60 22.72 -17.08
N ASN A 15 13.41 23.10 -18.34
CA ASN A 15 13.86 22.29 -19.48
C ASN A 15 15.38 22.24 -19.60
N GLU A 16 16.07 23.36 -19.33
CA GLU A 16 17.53 23.39 -19.26
C GLU A 16 18.06 22.51 -18.14
N LEU A 17 17.38 22.46 -16.99
CA LEU A 17 17.71 21.57 -15.90
C LEU A 17 17.44 20.10 -16.26
N LEU A 18 16.28 19.76 -16.82
CA LEU A 18 15.90 18.39 -17.20
C LEU A 18 16.83 17.76 -18.24
N ALA A 19 17.59 18.56 -19.00
CA ALA A 19 18.62 18.09 -19.92
C ALA A 19 19.92 17.64 -19.22
N GLN A 20 20.07 17.88 -17.91
CA GLN A 20 21.26 17.57 -17.12
C GLN A 20 21.12 16.22 -16.39
N ASP A 21 22.22 15.49 -16.22
CA ASP A 21 22.24 14.16 -15.61
C ASP A 21 21.66 14.13 -14.18
N ASN A 22 21.88 15.19 -13.40
CA ASN A 22 21.34 15.34 -12.05
C ASN A 22 19.82 15.49 -12.03
N PHE A 23 19.16 15.85 -13.13
CA PHE A 23 17.70 15.91 -13.25
C PHE A 23 17.10 14.73 -14.05
N SER A 24 17.92 13.71 -14.36
CA SER A 24 17.38 12.39 -14.72
C SER A 24 16.56 11.80 -13.56
N ALA A 25 15.76 10.77 -13.81
CA ALA A 25 14.98 10.10 -12.76
C ALA A 25 15.86 9.68 -11.56
N ARG A 26 17.00 9.03 -11.83
CA ARG A 26 17.99 8.63 -10.81
C ARG A 26 18.63 9.84 -10.14
N GLY A 27 18.95 10.88 -10.90
CA GLY A 27 19.53 12.12 -10.39
C GLY A 27 18.59 12.83 -9.40
N ILE A 28 17.30 12.96 -9.72
CA ILE A 28 16.30 13.55 -8.82
C ILE A 28 16.20 12.73 -7.53
N MET A 29 16.14 11.40 -7.62
CA MET A 29 16.12 10.54 -6.43
C MET A 29 17.33 10.77 -5.52
N GLN A 30 18.51 10.93 -6.10
CA GLN A 30 19.74 11.25 -5.35
C GLN A 30 19.69 12.63 -4.71
N GLN A 31 19.29 13.66 -5.46
CA GLN A 31 19.14 15.03 -4.94
C GLN A 31 18.15 15.09 -3.76
N MET A 32 17.08 14.29 -3.82
CA MET A 32 16.05 14.20 -2.78
C MET A 32 16.44 13.25 -1.63
N ASN A 33 17.67 12.74 -1.62
CA ASN A 33 18.23 11.84 -0.60
C ASN A 33 17.38 10.57 -0.37
N VAL A 34 16.80 10.03 -1.44
CA VAL A 34 16.06 8.77 -1.41
C VAL A 34 17.04 7.62 -1.16
N LYS A 35 16.69 6.69 -0.28
CA LYS A 35 17.52 5.50 0.04
C LYS A 35 16.92 4.20 -0.48
N MET A 36 15.60 4.12 -0.51
CA MET A 36 14.84 2.99 -1.02
C MET A 36 13.49 3.48 -1.54
N VAL A 37 12.98 2.81 -2.56
CA VAL A 37 11.59 2.89 -3.02
C VAL A 37 11.02 1.48 -3.16
N GLY A 38 9.75 1.34 -2.79
CA GLY A 38 8.92 0.20 -3.16
C GLY A 38 8.05 0.59 -4.35
N SER A 39 8.22 -0.03 -5.51
CA SER A 39 7.24 0.08 -6.60
C SER A 39 6.01 -0.77 -6.27
N THR A 40 4.97 -0.66 -7.08
CA THR A 40 3.73 -1.44 -6.94
C THR A 40 3.54 -2.24 -8.21
N ASP A 41 3.64 -3.56 -8.10
CA ASP A 41 3.80 -4.45 -9.24
C ASP A 41 2.79 -5.60 -9.17
N ASP A 42 2.28 -6.01 -10.33
CA ASP A 42 1.27 -7.06 -10.46
C ASP A 42 1.92 -8.44 -10.38
N PRO A 43 1.29 -9.46 -9.75
CA PRO A 43 1.78 -10.82 -9.74
C PRO A 43 2.28 -11.37 -11.07
N ILE A 44 1.71 -10.94 -12.20
CA ILE A 44 2.08 -11.43 -13.53
C ILE A 44 3.31 -10.72 -14.14
N ASP A 45 3.84 -9.68 -13.50
CA ASP A 45 4.94 -8.88 -14.05
C ASP A 45 6.28 -9.63 -14.06
N SER A 46 7.11 -9.35 -15.06
CA SER A 46 8.43 -9.99 -15.22
C SER A 46 9.42 -9.60 -14.12
N LEU A 47 9.30 -8.38 -13.58
CA LEU A 47 10.26 -7.72 -12.69
C LEU A 47 11.66 -7.55 -13.29
N GLU A 48 11.77 -7.55 -14.63
CA GLU A 48 13.06 -7.49 -15.32
C GLU A 48 13.84 -6.20 -15.02
N HIS A 49 13.15 -5.06 -14.91
CA HIS A 49 13.78 -3.78 -14.58
C HIS A 49 14.31 -3.75 -13.14
N HIS A 50 13.64 -4.42 -12.19
CA HIS A 50 14.19 -4.59 -10.84
C HIS A 50 15.48 -5.41 -10.87
N ALA A 51 15.50 -6.49 -11.66
CA ALA A 51 16.69 -7.32 -11.83
C ALA A 51 17.84 -6.55 -12.50
N GLU A 52 17.55 -5.70 -13.49
CA GLU A 52 18.54 -4.82 -14.13
C GLU A 52 19.10 -3.79 -13.16
N ILE A 53 18.24 -3.10 -12.41
CA ILE A 53 18.66 -2.11 -11.40
C ILE A 53 19.51 -2.76 -10.32
N ALA A 54 19.12 -3.95 -9.83
CA ALA A 54 19.88 -4.65 -8.79
C ALA A 54 21.29 -5.08 -9.25
N LYS A 55 21.50 -5.29 -10.56
CA LYS A 55 22.80 -5.64 -11.15
C LYS A 55 23.68 -4.41 -11.41
N ASP A 56 23.09 -3.21 -11.45
CA ASP A 56 23.79 -1.97 -11.73
C ASP A 56 24.46 -1.40 -10.47
N GLY A 57 25.75 -1.74 -10.28
CA GLY A 57 26.55 -1.27 -9.14
C GLY A 57 26.79 0.24 -9.08
N SER A 58 26.43 1.01 -10.12
CA SER A 58 26.53 2.48 -10.11
C SER A 58 25.37 3.18 -9.39
N PHE A 59 24.26 2.47 -9.17
CA PHE A 59 23.06 3.01 -8.55
C PHE A 59 22.80 2.39 -7.18
N THR A 60 22.93 3.19 -6.12
CA THR A 60 22.91 2.70 -4.73
C THR A 60 21.53 2.71 -4.07
N ILE A 61 20.55 3.38 -4.67
CA ILE A 61 19.18 3.45 -4.15
C ILE A 61 18.49 2.11 -4.42
N LYS A 62 17.95 1.49 -3.38
CA LYS A 62 17.22 0.22 -3.52
C LYS A 62 15.88 0.47 -4.22
N VAL A 63 15.59 -0.26 -5.28
CA VAL A 63 14.29 -0.27 -5.96
C VAL A 63 13.75 -1.68 -5.86
N LEU A 64 12.81 -1.90 -4.95
CA LEU A 64 12.25 -3.22 -4.66
C LEU A 64 10.79 -3.28 -5.11
N PRO A 65 10.32 -4.43 -5.62
CA PRO A 65 8.91 -4.57 -5.98
C PRO A 65 8.05 -4.72 -4.73
N SER A 66 6.80 -4.29 -4.83
CA SER A 66 5.75 -4.60 -3.84
C SER A 66 4.61 -5.35 -4.54
N TRP A 67 4.21 -6.46 -3.96
CA TRP A 67 3.23 -7.37 -4.51
C TRP A 67 1.80 -6.83 -4.41
N ARG A 68 1.12 -6.58 -5.55
CA ARG A 68 -0.26 -6.09 -5.58
C ARG A 68 -1.22 -7.02 -6.35
N PRO A 69 -1.89 -7.97 -5.69
CA PRO A 69 -2.65 -9.02 -6.35
C PRO A 69 -4.13 -8.66 -6.56
N ASP A 70 -4.46 -7.38 -6.75
CA ASP A 70 -5.86 -6.89 -6.86
C ASP A 70 -6.69 -7.72 -7.84
N LYS A 71 -6.15 -7.99 -9.02
CA LYS A 71 -6.84 -8.75 -10.07
C LYS A 71 -7.01 -10.24 -9.74
N ALA A 72 -6.23 -10.78 -8.79
CA ALA A 72 -6.32 -12.17 -8.38
C ALA A 72 -7.48 -12.44 -7.42
N PHE A 73 -7.90 -11.45 -6.62
CA PHE A 73 -9.04 -11.60 -5.72
C PHE A 73 -10.31 -10.89 -6.19
N ASN A 74 -10.22 -9.91 -7.09
CA ASN A 74 -11.38 -9.21 -7.66
C ASN A 74 -12.11 -10.04 -8.74
N ILE A 75 -12.65 -11.19 -8.32
CA ILE A 75 -13.33 -12.19 -9.15
C ILE A 75 -14.52 -11.64 -9.94
N GLU A 76 -15.18 -10.60 -9.43
CA GLU A 76 -16.32 -9.94 -10.07
C GLU A 76 -15.93 -9.10 -11.29
N GLN A 77 -14.65 -8.76 -11.45
CA GLN A 77 -14.21 -7.88 -12.52
C GLN A 77 -14.28 -8.59 -13.87
N ALA A 78 -14.68 -7.86 -14.91
CA ALA A 78 -14.78 -8.40 -16.27
C ALA A 78 -13.45 -9.01 -16.76
N THR A 79 -12.32 -8.44 -16.34
CA THR A 79 -10.96 -8.85 -16.71
C THR A 79 -10.44 -10.08 -15.97
N PHE A 80 -11.20 -10.65 -15.03
CA PHE A 80 -10.71 -11.73 -14.16
C PHE A 80 -10.28 -12.98 -14.94
N ASN A 81 -11.07 -13.45 -15.91
CA ASN A 81 -10.74 -14.67 -16.66
C ASN A 81 -9.48 -14.49 -17.51
N ASP A 82 -9.33 -13.35 -18.19
CA ASP A 82 -8.13 -13.02 -18.95
C ASP A 82 -6.90 -12.94 -18.04
N TYR A 83 -7.08 -12.42 -16.82
CA TYR A 83 -6.03 -12.36 -15.82
C TYR A 83 -5.65 -13.74 -15.29
N MET A 84 -6.62 -14.61 -14.99
CA MET A 84 -6.36 -16.01 -14.59
C MET A 84 -5.59 -16.79 -15.65
N ALA A 85 -5.91 -16.58 -16.94
CA ALA A 85 -5.17 -17.20 -18.04
C ALA A 85 -3.69 -16.76 -18.06
N LYS A 86 -3.43 -15.46 -17.93
CA LYS A 86 -2.05 -14.92 -17.85
C LYS A 86 -1.31 -15.39 -16.61
N LEU A 87 -1.97 -15.39 -15.45
CA LEU A 87 -1.40 -15.92 -14.21
C LEU A 87 -1.02 -17.39 -14.36
N GLY A 88 -1.88 -18.19 -15.00
CA GLY A 88 -1.59 -19.60 -15.30
C GLY A 88 -0.38 -19.77 -16.22
N GLU A 89 -0.26 -18.93 -17.25
CA GLU A 89 0.90 -18.91 -18.16
C GLU A 89 2.20 -18.57 -17.43
N VAL A 90 2.25 -17.44 -16.70
CA VAL A 90 3.50 -16.99 -16.04
C VAL A 90 3.91 -17.83 -14.82
N SER A 91 3.00 -18.66 -14.32
CA SER A 91 3.24 -19.59 -13.21
C SER A 91 3.35 -21.04 -13.67
N ASP A 92 3.20 -21.34 -14.96
CA ASP A 92 3.13 -22.70 -15.50
C ASP A 92 2.16 -23.59 -14.69
N THR A 93 0.92 -23.13 -14.56
CA THR A 93 -0.13 -23.77 -13.74
C THR A 93 -1.49 -23.67 -14.43
N ASP A 94 -2.16 -24.80 -14.63
CA ASP A 94 -3.54 -24.85 -15.14
C ASP A 94 -4.53 -24.61 -14.00
N ILE A 95 -5.06 -23.39 -13.91
CA ILE A 95 -5.90 -22.94 -12.79
C ILE A 95 -7.36 -23.37 -13.02
N ARG A 96 -7.82 -24.42 -12.31
CA ARG A 96 -9.21 -24.90 -12.40
C ARG A 96 -9.93 -24.95 -11.05
N ARG A 97 -9.16 -25.18 -9.98
CA ARG A 97 -9.59 -25.25 -8.60
C ARG A 97 -8.89 -24.19 -7.77
N PHE A 98 -9.42 -23.90 -6.59
CA PHE A 98 -8.85 -22.93 -5.68
C PHE A 98 -7.41 -23.29 -5.28
N ALA A 99 -7.13 -24.57 -5.06
CA ALA A 99 -5.78 -25.07 -4.77
C ALA A 99 -4.78 -24.81 -5.92
N ASP A 100 -5.25 -24.82 -7.17
CA ASP A 100 -4.41 -24.54 -8.34
C ASP A 100 -4.07 -23.03 -8.38
N LEU A 101 -5.02 -22.15 -8.01
CA LEU A 101 -4.77 -20.72 -7.85
C LEU A 101 -3.76 -20.44 -6.72
N GLN A 102 -3.90 -21.12 -5.58
CA GLN A 102 -2.92 -21.01 -4.48
C GLN A 102 -1.52 -21.39 -4.96
N THR A 103 -1.41 -22.49 -5.70
CA THR A 103 -0.14 -22.95 -6.29
C THR A 103 0.46 -21.91 -7.23
N ALA A 104 -0.36 -21.34 -8.13
CA ALA A 104 0.08 -20.29 -9.05
C ALA A 104 0.58 -19.05 -8.30
N LEU A 105 -0.16 -18.59 -7.28
CA LEU A 105 0.20 -17.43 -6.49
C LEU A 105 1.48 -17.67 -5.66
N THR A 106 1.66 -18.83 -5.04
CA THR A 106 2.89 -19.18 -4.31
C THR A 106 4.11 -19.12 -5.23
N LYS A 107 4.06 -19.69 -6.43
CA LYS A 107 5.18 -19.59 -7.40
C LYS A 107 5.53 -18.14 -7.75
N ARG A 108 4.51 -17.27 -7.83
CA ARG A 108 4.71 -15.85 -8.12
C ARG A 108 5.18 -15.06 -6.90
N LEU A 109 4.78 -15.43 -5.68
CA LEU A 109 5.37 -14.92 -4.45
C LEU A 109 6.85 -15.25 -4.35
N ASP A 110 7.25 -16.49 -4.69
CA ASP A 110 8.66 -16.91 -4.75
C ASP A 110 9.45 -16.07 -5.76
N HIS A 111 8.87 -15.80 -6.94
CA HIS A 111 9.47 -14.91 -7.94
C HIS A 111 9.69 -13.50 -7.39
N PHE A 112 8.70 -12.92 -6.71
CA PHE A 112 8.83 -11.60 -6.08
C PHE A 112 9.85 -11.60 -4.94
N ALA A 113 9.88 -12.64 -4.11
CA ALA A 113 10.86 -12.81 -3.05
C ALA A 113 12.29 -12.87 -3.61
N ALA A 114 12.51 -13.57 -4.74
CA ALA A 114 13.79 -13.61 -5.43
C ALA A 114 14.24 -12.24 -5.98
N HIS A 115 13.31 -11.31 -6.16
CA HIS A 115 13.58 -9.90 -6.53
C HIS A 115 13.60 -8.94 -5.32
N GLY A 116 13.62 -9.48 -4.10
CA GLY A 116 13.77 -8.70 -2.88
C GLY A 116 12.48 -8.07 -2.35
N CYS A 117 11.31 -8.51 -2.83
CA CYS A 117 10.03 -8.07 -2.29
C CYS A 117 9.92 -8.35 -0.78
N LYS A 118 9.38 -7.39 -0.03
CA LYS A 118 9.09 -7.49 1.41
C LYS A 118 7.72 -6.91 1.79
N VAL A 119 6.95 -6.46 0.81
CA VAL A 119 5.73 -5.69 1.00
C VAL A 119 4.67 -6.15 0.01
N SER A 120 3.44 -6.30 0.49
CA SER A 120 2.25 -6.47 -0.32
C SER A 120 1.31 -5.29 -0.14
N ASP A 121 0.49 -5.04 -1.14
CA ASP A 121 -0.50 -3.97 -1.17
C ASP A 121 -1.80 -4.48 -1.79
N HIS A 122 -2.95 -4.05 -1.27
CA HIS A 122 -4.26 -4.44 -1.77
C HIS A 122 -5.21 -3.25 -1.71
N ALA A 123 -5.90 -3.00 -2.83
CA ALA A 123 -7.03 -2.06 -2.84
C ALA A 123 -8.32 -2.80 -2.45
N LEU A 124 -8.89 -2.40 -1.32
CA LEU A 124 -10.18 -2.87 -0.85
C LEU A 124 -11.20 -1.74 -1.01
N ASP A 125 -11.72 -1.55 -2.22
CA ASP A 125 -12.75 -0.54 -2.51
C ASP A 125 -13.97 -0.69 -1.57
N VAL A 126 -14.30 -1.94 -1.22
CA VAL A 126 -15.24 -2.35 -0.19
C VAL A 126 -14.64 -3.54 0.55
N VAL A 127 -14.63 -3.51 1.90
CA VAL A 127 -14.23 -4.67 2.71
C VAL A 127 -15.39 -5.66 2.75
N MET A 128 -15.11 -6.91 2.41
CA MET A 128 -16.08 -8.00 2.40
C MET A 128 -15.54 -9.16 3.24
N PHE A 129 -16.44 -9.94 3.83
CA PHE A 129 -16.08 -11.17 4.51
C PHE A 129 -17.21 -12.21 4.38
N ALA A 130 -16.85 -13.43 4.00
CA ALA A 130 -17.69 -14.61 4.09
C ALA A 130 -16.79 -15.85 4.07
N GLU A 131 -17.13 -16.88 4.85
CA GLU A 131 -16.40 -18.14 4.85
C GLU A 131 -16.97 -19.10 3.81
N ALA A 132 -16.10 -19.94 3.25
CA ALA A 132 -16.43 -21.01 2.32
C ALA A 132 -15.48 -22.19 2.53
N ASN A 133 -15.96 -23.39 2.26
CA ASN A 133 -15.10 -24.58 2.15
C ASN A 133 -14.50 -24.70 0.74
N GLU A 134 -13.53 -25.60 0.57
CA GLU A 134 -12.82 -25.79 -0.69
C GLU A 134 -13.74 -26.16 -1.86
N ALA A 135 -14.76 -27.00 -1.65
CA ALA A 135 -15.69 -27.39 -2.70
C ALA A 135 -16.58 -26.22 -3.16
N GLU A 136 -16.95 -25.33 -2.25
CA GLU A 136 -17.65 -24.08 -2.60
C GLU A 136 -16.75 -23.15 -3.41
N LEU A 137 -15.48 -22.99 -3.01
CA LEU A 137 -14.52 -22.15 -3.73
C LEU A 137 -14.22 -22.69 -5.14
N ASP A 138 -14.07 -24.00 -5.30
CA ASP A 138 -13.89 -24.65 -6.60
C ASP A 138 -15.10 -24.41 -7.51
N SER A 139 -16.31 -24.53 -6.97
CA SER A 139 -17.56 -24.27 -7.69
C SER A 139 -17.65 -22.80 -8.14
N ILE A 140 -17.36 -21.85 -7.24
CA ILE A 140 -17.37 -20.42 -7.53
C ILE A 140 -16.37 -20.08 -8.65
N LEU A 141 -15.14 -20.58 -8.54
CA LEU A 141 -14.10 -20.33 -9.53
C LEU A 141 -14.48 -20.93 -10.90
N ALA A 142 -14.95 -22.18 -10.94
CA ALA A 142 -15.35 -22.83 -12.17
C ALA A 142 -16.49 -22.09 -12.88
N ARG A 143 -17.52 -21.68 -12.14
CA ARG A 143 -18.64 -20.88 -12.68
C ARG A 143 -18.17 -19.54 -13.22
N ARG A 144 -17.28 -18.85 -12.50
CA ARG A 144 -16.72 -17.58 -13.00
C ARG A 144 -15.92 -17.78 -14.28
N LEU A 145 -15.08 -18.81 -14.35
CA LEU A 145 -14.29 -19.14 -15.55
C LEU A 145 -15.19 -19.52 -16.74
N ALA A 146 -16.37 -20.11 -16.49
CA ALA A 146 -17.41 -20.34 -17.50
C ALA A 146 -18.17 -19.08 -17.94
N GLY A 147 -17.90 -17.93 -17.33
CA GLY A 147 -18.50 -16.63 -17.68
C GLY A 147 -19.78 -16.30 -16.93
N GLU A 148 -20.12 -17.06 -15.89
CA GLU A 148 -21.29 -16.77 -15.06
C GLU A 148 -21.06 -15.54 -14.17
N THR A 149 -22.15 -14.84 -13.87
CA THR A 149 -22.16 -13.77 -12.87
C THR A 149 -22.32 -14.38 -11.48
N LEU A 150 -21.47 -13.95 -10.54
CA LEU A 150 -21.51 -14.37 -9.15
C LEU A 150 -22.36 -13.42 -8.30
N SER A 151 -22.95 -13.96 -7.23
CA SER A 151 -23.60 -13.16 -6.19
C SER A 151 -22.58 -12.42 -5.31
N GLU A 152 -23.01 -11.36 -4.61
CA GLU A 152 -22.15 -10.62 -3.68
C GLU A 152 -21.59 -11.52 -2.57
N HIS A 153 -22.36 -12.53 -2.13
CA HIS A 153 -21.90 -13.49 -1.13
C HIS A 153 -20.78 -14.40 -1.68
N GLU A 154 -20.92 -14.92 -2.89
CA GLU A 154 -19.88 -15.75 -3.54
C GLU A 154 -18.61 -14.95 -3.82
N VAL A 155 -18.75 -13.67 -4.19
CA VAL A 155 -17.61 -12.74 -4.33
C VAL A 155 -16.92 -12.54 -2.99
N ALA A 156 -17.68 -12.32 -1.91
CA ALA A 156 -17.13 -12.18 -0.56
C ALA A 156 -16.39 -13.45 -0.12
N GLN A 157 -16.96 -14.63 -0.38
CA GLN A 157 -16.35 -15.93 -0.06
C GLN A 157 -14.98 -16.10 -0.75
N PHE A 158 -14.94 -15.88 -2.06
CA PHE A 158 -13.70 -16.00 -2.83
C PHE A 158 -12.64 -14.97 -2.40
N LYS A 159 -13.02 -13.68 -2.27
CA LYS A 159 -12.12 -12.62 -1.80
C LYS A 159 -11.52 -12.94 -0.43
N THR A 160 -12.37 -13.37 0.51
CA THR A 160 -11.93 -13.74 1.86
C THR A 160 -10.92 -14.87 1.82
N ALA A 161 -11.21 -15.94 1.08
CA ALA A 161 -10.32 -17.09 0.97
C ALA A 161 -8.94 -16.72 0.39
N VAL A 162 -8.91 -15.91 -0.69
CA VAL A 162 -7.65 -15.45 -1.29
C VAL A 162 -6.86 -14.56 -0.31
N LEU A 163 -7.50 -13.59 0.33
CA LEU A 163 -6.83 -12.67 1.27
C LEU A 163 -6.34 -13.37 2.54
N VAL A 164 -7.08 -14.36 3.05
CA VAL A 164 -6.64 -15.17 4.21
C VAL A 164 -5.44 -16.03 3.84
N PHE A 165 -5.49 -16.72 2.70
CA PHE A 165 -4.35 -17.49 2.18
C PHE A 165 -3.10 -16.61 2.01
N LEU A 166 -3.24 -15.47 1.33
CA LEU A 166 -2.15 -14.52 1.10
C LEU A 166 -1.60 -13.96 2.42
N GLY A 167 -2.46 -13.60 3.37
CA GLY A 167 -2.05 -13.14 4.71
C GLY A 167 -1.13 -14.14 5.41
N ALA A 168 -1.47 -15.44 5.34
CA ALA A 168 -0.63 -16.49 5.89
C ALA A 168 0.73 -16.61 5.18
N GLU A 169 0.77 -16.50 3.85
CA GLU A 169 2.01 -16.50 3.08
C GLU A 169 2.90 -15.30 3.42
N TYR A 170 2.30 -14.11 3.58
CA TYR A 170 3.03 -12.90 3.99
C TYR A 170 3.62 -13.06 5.38
N ALA A 171 2.87 -13.63 6.33
CA ALA A 171 3.36 -13.86 7.68
C ALA A 171 4.52 -14.84 7.72
N ARG A 172 4.43 -15.96 6.97
CA ARG A 172 5.52 -16.94 6.83
C ARG A 172 6.78 -16.33 6.21
N SER A 173 6.59 -15.40 5.27
CA SER A 173 7.68 -14.71 4.57
C SER A 173 8.21 -13.48 5.30
N GLY A 174 7.60 -13.08 6.42
CA GLY A 174 7.95 -11.85 7.16
C GLY A 174 7.63 -10.56 6.41
N TRP A 175 6.75 -10.61 5.40
CA TRP A 175 6.33 -9.46 4.60
C TRP A 175 5.37 -8.55 5.37
N VAL A 176 5.27 -7.31 4.91
CA VAL A 176 4.25 -6.36 5.36
C VAL A 176 3.05 -6.42 4.43
N GLN A 177 1.86 -6.56 4.99
CA GLN A 177 0.58 -6.43 4.31
C GLN A 177 0.07 -4.98 4.39
N GLN A 178 -0.33 -4.40 3.27
CA GLN A 178 -1.00 -3.10 3.25
C GLN A 178 -2.42 -3.26 2.71
N TYR A 179 -3.36 -2.56 3.34
CA TYR A 179 -4.75 -2.45 2.87
C TYR A 179 -5.13 -0.99 2.68
N HIS A 180 -5.36 -0.60 1.41
CA HIS A 180 -5.88 0.69 1.01
C HIS A 180 -7.39 0.61 0.80
N ILE A 181 -8.15 1.17 1.73
CA ILE A 181 -9.58 0.87 1.87
C ILE A 181 -10.46 2.07 1.49
N GLY A 182 -11.49 1.82 0.68
CA GLY A 182 -12.62 2.75 0.50
C GLY A 182 -12.48 3.72 -0.67
N ALA A 183 -11.85 3.32 -1.78
CA ALA A 183 -11.96 4.05 -3.04
C ALA A 183 -13.30 3.75 -3.74
N LEU A 184 -13.90 4.78 -4.31
CA LEU A 184 -15.04 4.68 -5.21
C LEU A 184 -14.56 5.03 -6.61
N ARG A 185 -14.39 4.02 -7.47
CA ARG A 185 -13.65 4.14 -8.73
C ARG A 185 -14.55 4.31 -9.95
N ASN A 186 -14.00 4.94 -10.99
CA ASN A 186 -14.58 5.01 -12.32
C ASN A 186 -16.00 5.62 -12.37
N ASN A 187 -16.26 6.62 -11.52
CA ASN A 187 -17.58 7.22 -11.33
C ASN A 187 -18.15 7.87 -12.61
N ASN A 188 -17.27 8.42 -13.45
CA ASN A 188 -17.65 9.06 -14.70
C ASN A 188 -17.62 8.04 -15.85
N LEU A 189 -18.71 7.30 -16.03
CA LEU A 189 -18.81 6.24 -17.06
C LEU A 189 -18.53 6.73 -18.49
N ARG A 190 -18.90 7.97 -18.82
CA ARG A 190 -18.60 8.54 -20.13
C ARG A 190 -17.10 8.65 -20.34
N GLN A 191 -16.38 9.18 -19.35
CA GLN A 191 -14.94 9.36 -19.42
C GLN A 191 -14.19 8.04 -19.31
N PHE A 192 -14.66 7.11 -18.47
CA PHE A 192 -14.09 5.78 -18.36
C PHE A 192 -14.06 5.04 -19.72
N LYS A 193 -15.14 5.14 -20.50
CA LYS A 193 -15.19 4.57 -21.87
C LYS A 193 -14.20 5.22 -22.85
N LEU A 194 -13.78 6.46 -22.61
CA LEU A 194 -12.89 7.21 -23.50
C LEU A 194 -11.42 7.11 -23.09
N LEU A 195 -11.14 7.13 -21.79
CA LEU A 195 -9.82 7.32 -21.22
C LEU A 195 -9.33 6.13 -20.39
N GLY A 196 -10.21 5.22 -20.00
CA GLY A 196 -9.91 4.12 -19.08
C GLY A 196 -9.87 4.54 -17.60
N PRO A 197 -9.27 3.70 -16.73
CA PRO A 197 -9.14 3.96 -15.29
C PRO A 197 -8.02 4.96 -14.95
N ASP A 198 -7.92 5.36 -13.68
CA ASP A 198 -6.80 6.14 -13.11
C ASP A 198 -6.56 7.53 -13.72
N VAL A 199 -7.63 8.18 -14.19
CA VAL A 199 -7.58 9.50 -14.86
C VAL A 199 -8.34 10.61 -14.10
N GLY A 200 -8.50 10.46 -12.78
CA GLY A 200 -9.05 11.50 -11.91
C GLY A 200 -10.58 11.51 -11.77
N PHE A 201 -11.26 10.39 -12.06
CA PHE A 201 -12.71 10.22 -11.84
C PHE A 201 -13.03 9.24 -10.69
N ASP A 202 -12.11 9.10 -9.75
CA ASP A 202 -12.25 8.31 -8.52
C ASP A 202 -12.48 9.25 -7.33
N SER A 203 -13.18 8.78 -6.30
CA SER A 203 -13.51 9.55 -5.11
C SER A 203 -13.57 8.67 -3.85
N ILE A 204 -14.00 9.27 -2.73
CA ILE A 204 -14.14 8.59 -1.44
C ILE A 204 -15.41 7.72 -1.42
N ASN A 205 -15.27 6.46 -1.03
CA ASN A 205 -16.39 5.56 -0.69
C ASN A 205 -16.77 5.70 0.78
N ASP A 206 -18.01 5.37 1.13
CA ASP A 206 -18.59 5.54 2.45
C ASP A 206 -19.34 4.29 2.95
N ARG A 207 -19.04 3.11 2.39
CA ARG A 207 -19.49 1.84 2.99
C ARG A 207 -18.78 1.61 4.33
N PRO A 208 -19.50 1.29 5.42
CA PRO A 208 -18.90 0.91 6.69
C PRO A 208 -17.97 -0.32 6.53
N MET A 209 -16.82 -0.31 7.19
CA MET A 209 -15.80 -1.37 7.07
C MET A 209 -15.49 -2.11 8.36
N ALA A 210 -15.88 -1.58 9.52
CA ALA A 210 -15.38 -2.04 10.82
C ALA A 210 -15.62 -3.53 11.08
N GLU A 211 -16.84 -4.01 10.85
CA GLU A 211 -17.23 -5.39 11.15
C GLU A 211 -16.49 -6.39 10.25
N GLU A 212 -16.55 -6.19 8.92
CA GLU A 212 -15.93 -7.12 7.97
C GLU A 212 -14.40 -7.07 8.04
N LEU A 213 -13.81 -5.91 8.30
CA LEU A 213 -12.37 -5.78 8.53
C LEU A 213 -11.95 -6.52 9.80
N SER A 214 -12.72 -6.42 10.88
CA SER A 214 -12.45 -7.16 12.12
C SER A 214 -12.51 -8.68 11.89
N LYS A 215 -13.51 -9.17 11.16
CA LYS A 215 -13.63 -10.61 10.85
C LYS A 215 -12.48 -11.09 9.98
N LEU A 216 -12.11 -10.34 8.94
CA LEU A 216 -10.97 -10.68 8.07
C LEU A 216 -9.66 -10.77 8.85
N LEU A 217 -9.33 -9.74 9.64
CA LEU A 217 -8.11 -9.72 10.44
C LEU A 217 -8.11 -10.81 11.52
N SER A 218 -9.27 -11.05 12.15
CA SER A 218 -9.42 -12.15 13.10
C SER A 218 -9.17 -13.51 12.43
N LYS A 219 -9.72 -13.72 11.23
CA LYS A 219 -9.52 -14.97 10.48
C LYS A 219 -8.07 -15.19 10.10
N GLN A 220 -7.37 -14.14 9.64
CA GLN A 220 -5.92 -14.20 9.38
C GLN A 220 -5.11 -14.52 10.65
N ASN A 221 -5.60 -14.10 11.83
CA ASN A 221 -4.91 -14.28 13.10
C ASN A 221 -5.23 -15.59 13.83
N GLU A 222 -6.18 -16.42 13.37
CA GLU A 222 -6.61 -17.65 14.08
C GLU A 222 -5.45 -18.58 14.40
N GLU A 223 -4.49 -18.73 13.49
CA GLU A 223 -3.30 -19.57 13.65
C GLU A 223 -2.04 -18.74 14.01
N ASN A 224 -2.21 -17.52 14.50
CA ASN A 224 -1.14 -16.54 14.72
C ASN A 224 -0.36 -16.22 13.42
N LEU A 225 -1.06 -16.22 12.28
CA LEU A 225 -0.53 -15.99 10.93
C LEU A 225 -0.94 -14.62 10.36
N LEU A 226 -1.34 -13.67 11.21
CA LEU A 226 -1.54 -12.29 10.77
C LEU A 226 -0.16 -11.61 10.58
N PRO A 227 0.18 -11.09 9.39
CA PRO A 227 1.45 -10.43 9.16
C PRO A 227 1.51 -9.05 9.83
N LYS A 228 2.69 -8.42 9.76
CA LYS A 228 2.79 -6.96 9.89
C LYS A 228 1.76 -6.33 8.95
N THR A 229 0.89 -5.46 9.46
CA THR A 229 -0.19 -4.89 8.63
C THR A 229 -0.27 -3.38 8.80
N ILE A 230 -0.37 -2.66 7.68
CA ILE A 230 -0.66 -1.23 7.63
C ILE A 230 -2.06 -1.04 7.02
N LEU A 231 -2.93 -0.34 7.76
CA LEU A 231 -4.28 -0.03 7.32
C LEU A 231 -4.38 1.43 6.90
N TYR A 232 -4.97 1.70 5.74
CA TYR A 232 -5.25 3.03 5.22
C TYR A 232 -6.74 3.15 4.91
N CYS A 233 -7.37 4.26 5.31
CA CYS A 233 -8.74 4.59 4.90
C CYS A 233 -8.74 5.83 4.00
N LEU A 234 -9.53 5.80 2.93
CA LEU A 234 -9.71 6.96 2.06
C LEU A 234 -10.73 7.94 2.65
N ASN A 235 -11.70 7.44 3.41
CA ASN A 235 -12.68 8.26 4.09
C ASN A 235 -12.19 8.62 5.50
N PRO A 236 -11.87 9.90 5.79
CA PRO A 236 -11.27 10.26 7.07
C PRO A 236 -12.27 10.23 8.23
N ARG A 237 -13.55 9.88 8.01
CA ARG A 237 -14.49 9.52 9.09
C ARG A 237 -14.11 8.21 9.78
N ASP A 238 -13.33 7.37 9.09
CA ASP A 238 -12.92 6.04 9.55
C ASP A 238 -11.52 6.09 10.20
N ASN A 239 -10.96 7.29 10.47
CA ASN A 239 -9.67 7.44 11.15
C ASN A 239 -9.69 6.78 12.53
N GLU A 240 -10.72 7.06 13.33
CA GLU A 240 -10.87 6.50 14.68
C GLU A 240 -11.20 5.00 14.64
N VAL A 241 -11.93 4.57 13.60
CA VAL A 241 -12.21 3.15 13.35
C VAL A 241 -10.90 2.39 13.16
N LEU A 242 -10.03 2.85 12.25
CA LEU A 242 -8.72 2.21 12.03
C LEU A 242 -7.77 2.39 13.21
N GLY A 243 -7.75 3.57 13.82
CA GLY A 243 -6.91 3.88 14.98
C GLY A 243 -7.18 2.97 16.17
N THR A 244 -8.44 2.57 16.38
CA THR A 244 -8.82 1.56 17.39
C THR A 244 -8.67 0.12 16.89
N MET A 245 -8.96 -0.16 15.62
CA MET A 245 -8.86 -1.50 15.03
C MET A 245 -7.46 -2.10 15.16
N ILE A 246 -6.40 -1.29 14.93
CA ILE A 246 -5.01 -1.76 15.03
C ILE A 246 -4.66 -2.25 16.45
N GLY A 247 -5.34 -1.74 17.48
CA GLY A 247 -5.12 -2.12 18.88
C GLY A 247 -5.54 -3.56 19.18
N ASN A 248 -6.53 -4.09 18.45
CA ASN A 248 -7.06 -5.44 18.66
C ASN A 248 -6.05 -6.54 18.27
N PHE A 249 -5.09 -6.22 17.39
CA PHE A 249 -4.24 -7.21 16.72
C PHE A 249 -2.74 -6.91 16.83
N GLN A 250 -2.32 -6.10 17.81
CA GLN A 250 -0.89 -5.98 18.12
C GLN A 250 -0.30 -7.35 18.53
N GLY A 251 1.01 -7.51 18.38
CA GLY A 251 1.70 -8.79 18.64
C GLY A 251 2.91 -8.65 19.55
N GLU A 252 3.30 -9.76 20.18
CA GLU A 252 4.53 -9.82 20.98
C GLU A 252 5.79 -9.71 20.10
N GLY A 253 6.89 -9.22 20.67
CA GLY A 253 8.20 -9.19 20.01
C GLY A 253 8.38 -8.15 18.91
N MET A 254 7.35 -7.39 18.54
CA MET A 254 7.43 -6.34 17.52
C MET A 254 6.62 -5.10 17.90
N PRO A 255 7.28 -3.96 18.22
CA PRO A 255 6.56 -2.74 18.55
C PRO A 255 5.80 -2.22 17.32
N GLY A 256 4.49 -2.08 17.43
CA GLY A 256 3.64 -1.56 16.36
C GLY A 256 3.50 -2.52 15.18
N LYS A 257 3.28 -3.82 15.44
CA LYS A 257 2.96 -4.83 14.40
C LYS A 257 1.84 -4.34 13.47
N MET A 258 0.79 -3.77 14.05
CA MET A 258 -0.31 -3.15 13.31
C MET A 258 -0.14 -1.64 13.29
N GLN A 259 -0.21 -1.06 12.10
CA GLN A 259 0.00 0.37 11.84
C GLN A 259 -1.25 0.99 11.24
N PHE A 260 -1.55 2.22 11.67
CA PHE A 260 -2.48 3.10 10.95
C PHE A 260 -1.65 4.01 10.04
N GLY A 261 -1.77 3.80 8.74
CA GLY A 261 -0.97 4.47 7.73
C GLY A 261 -1.21 5.97 7.64
N SER A 262 -0.27 6.69 7.01
CA SER A 262 -0.38 8.15 6.76
C SER A 262 -1.66 8.50 6.00
N GLY A 263 -2.07 9.78 6.07
CA GLY A 263 -3.20 10.30 5.31
C GLY A 263 -3.08 9.94 3.82
N TRP A 264 -4.00 9.11 3.32
CA TRP A 264 -3.92 8.55 1.97
C TRP A 264 -4.66 9.40 0.94
N TRP A 265 -4.00 9.62 -0.22
CA TRP A 265 -4.55 10.24 -1.43
C TRP A 265 -5.21 11.61 -1.20
N PHE A 266 -6.54 11.71 -1.13
CA PHE A 266 -7.23 12.98 -0.84
C PHE A 266 -6.89 13.54 0.54
N ASN A 267 -6.42 12.68 1.45
CA ASN A 267 -6.00 13.02 2.80
C ASN A 267 -4.49 13.30 2.90
N ASP A 268 -3.73 13.16 1.81
CA ASP A 268 -2.29 13.50 1.73
C ASP A 268 -2.11 15.01 1.54
N GLN A 269 -2.56 15.76 2.54
CA GLN A 269 -2.51 17.21 2.66
C GLN A 269 -2.58 17.61 4.14
N LYS A 270 -2.37 18.89 4.48
CA LYS A 270 -2.17 19.33 5.87
C LYS A 270 -3.27 18.89 6.84
N ASP A 271 -4.54 19.17 6.55
CA ASP A 271 -5.68 18.80 7.41
C ASP A 271 -5.77 17.28 7.57
N GLY A 272 -5.66 16.54 6.47
CA GLY A 272 -5.76 15.07 6.47
C GLY A 272 -4.63 14.43 7.28
N MET A 273 -3.38 14.88 7.09
CA MET A 273 -2.23 14.43 7.85
C MET A 273 -2.34 14.79 9.34
N GLU A 274 -2.73 16.03 9.67
CA GLU A 274 -2.90 16.46 11.06
C GLU A 274 -3.99 15.63 11.76
N ARG A 275 -5.11 15.37 11.10
CA ARG A 275 -6.20 14.52 11.62
C ARG A 275 -5.76 13.07 11.80
N GLN A 276 -5.11 12.48 10.80
CA GLN A 276 -4.61 11.10 10.88
C GLN A 276 -3.60 10.94 12.02
N MET A 277 -2.58 11.81 12.09
CA MET A 277 -1.55 11.74 13.13
C MET A 277 -2.11 12.06 14.52
N THR A 278 -3.12 12.93 14.62
CA THR A 278 -3.83 13.17 15.88
C THR A 278 -4.52 11.89 16.36
N GLN A 279 -5.26 11.20 15.50
CA GLN A 279 -5.92 9.95 15.92
C GLN A 279 -4.91 8.85 16.26
N LEU A 280 -3.82 8.71 15.50
CA LEU A 280 -2.75 7.77 15.83
C LEU A 280 -2.07 8.10 17.17
N ALA A 281 -1.89 9.38 17.50
CA ALA A 281 -1.31 9.81 18.77
C ALA A 281 -2.24 9.54 19.97
N GLN A 282 -3.56 9.69 19.78
CA GLN A 282 -4.56 9.48 20.84
C GLN A 282 -4.87 8.00 21.07
N LEU A 283 -4.93 7.21 20.00
CA LEU A 283 -5.44 5.82 20.02
C LEU A 283 -4.32 4.77 19.93
N GLY A 284 -3.10 5.18 19.55
CA GLY A 284 -1.96 4.29 19.35
C GLY A 284 -0.65 4.89 19.86
N LEU A 285 0.46 4.56 19.20
CA LEU A 285 1.80 5.01 19.57
C LEU A 285 2.46 5.76 18.41
N LEU A 286 2.30 7.09 18.34
CA LEU A 286 2.90 7.91 17.28
C LEU A 286 4.42 7.72 17.18
N SER A 287 5.12 7.43 18.28
CA SER A 287 6.57 7.18 18.28
C SER A 287 6.99 5.94 17.48
N ARG A 288 6.06 5.01 17.21
CA ARG A 288 6.24 3.79 16.42
C ARG A 288 5.66 3.90 15.01
N PHE A 289 5.15 5.07 14.62
CA PHE A 289 4.59 5.29 13.30
C PHE A 289 5.65 5.10 12.22
N VAL A 290 5.35 4.26 11.21
CA VAL A 290 6.23 4.02 10.06
C VAL A 290 6.38 5.25 9.16
N GLY A 291 5.51 6.24 9.29
CA GLY A 291 5.66 7.54 8.66
C GLY A 291 5.10 7.63 7.25
N MET A 292 5.78 8.41 6.41
CA MET A 292 5.28 8.88 5.12
C MET A 292 5.71 7.99 3.96
N LEU A 293 4.83 7.88 2.96
CA LEU A 293 5.12 7.40 1.61
C LEU A 293 4.53 8.38 0.58
N THR A 294 5.04 8.39 -0.65
CA THR A 294 4.54 9.34 -1.67
C THR A 294 3.26 8.89 -2.36
N ASP A 295 3.01 7.58 -2.46
CA ASP A 295 1.92 6.97 -3.25
C ASP A 295 1.75 7.62 -4.64
N SER A 296 2.87 7.76 -5.35
CA SER A 296 2.92 8.60 -6.55
C SER A 296 3.71 7.96 -7.68
N ARG A 297 3.29 8.28 -8.90
CA ARG A 297 3.98 7.96 -10.16
C ARG A 297 4.91 9.08 -10.66
N SER A 298 5.08 10.16 -9.89
CA SER A 298 5.92 11.31 -10.27
C SER A 298 7.24 11.31 -9.50
N PHE A 299 8.38 11.44 -10.20
CA PHE A 299 9.69 11.63 -9.59
C PHE A 299 9.85 12.97 -8.84
N LEU A 300 8.91 13.91 -9.03
CA LEU A 300 8.89 15.18 -8.30
C LEU A 300 8.12 15.09 -6.97
N SER A 301 7.59 13.91 -6.62
CA SER A 301 6.74 13.71 -5.45
C SER A 301 7.48 13.68 -4.10
N TYR A 302 8.81 13.59 -4.09
CA TYR A 302 9.58 13.49 -2.84
C TYR A 302 9.44 14.72 -1.92
N THR A 303 9.03 15.86 -2.46
CA THR A 303 8.65 17.04 -1.67
C THR A 303 7.45 16.80 -0.74
N ARG A 304 6.63 15.76 -0.98
CA ARG A 304 5.59 15.30 -0.05
C ARG A 304 6.19 14.83 1.28
N HIS A 305 7.38 14.23 1.28
CA HIS A 305 8.09 13.91 2.54
C HIS A 305 8.50 15.19 3.28
N GLU A 306 8.96 16.22 2.58
CA GLU A 306 9.26 17.51 3.22
C GLU A 306 8.00 18.11 3.86
N TYR A 307 6.89 18.11 3.11
CA TYR A 307 5.61 18.62 3.58
C TYR A 307 5.15 17.90 4.86
N PHE A 308 5.16 16.57 4.83
CA PHE A 308 4.87 15.72 5.99
C PHE A 308 5.78 16.03 7.18
N ARG A 309 7.11 16.08 6.97
CA ARG A 309 8.11 16.33 8.03
C ARG A 309 7.88 17.68 8.70
N ARG A 310 7.57 18.72 7.92
CA ARG A 310 7.24 20.06 8.45
C ARG A 310 5.99 20.02 9.31
N ILE A 311 4.93 19.33 8.87
CA ILE A 311 3.68 19.19 9.63
C ILE A 311 3.92 18.44 10.94
N LEU A 312 4.62 17.29 10.90
CA LEU A 312 4.96 16.50 12.08
C LEU A 312 5.75 17.34 13.10
N CYS A 313 6.83 18.00 12.67
CA CYS A 313 7.63 18.85 13.55
C CYS A 313 6.82 20.02 14.12
N GLN A 314 5.92 20.61 13.33
CA GLN A 314 5.06 21.68 13.79
C GLN A 314 4.05 21.18 14.84
N MET A 315 3.45 20.00 14.65
CA MET A 315 2.55 19.38 15.62
C MET A 315 3.26 19.14 16.96
N ILE A 316 4.43 18.49 16.93
CA ILE A 316 5.22 18.22 18.13
C ILE A 316 5.65 19.53 18.82
N GLY A 317 6.10 20.52 18.04
CA GLY A 317 6.48 21.84 18.57
C GLY A 317 5.32 22.53 19.30
N ARG A 318 4.10 22.49 18.74
CA ARG A 318 2.90 23.04 19.40
C ARG A 318 2.59 22.34 20.71
N TRP A 319 2.70 21.01 20.78
CA TRP A 319 2.50 20.26 22.03
C TRP A 319 3.52 20.67 23.10
N VAL A 320 4.78 20.91 22.72
CA VAL A 320 5.80 21.40 23.65
C VAL A 320 5.48 22.81 24.15
N GLU A 321 5.14 23.74 23.24
CA GLU A 321 4.78 25.12 23.60
C GLU A 321 3.55 25.19 24.51
N ALA A 322 2.59 24.29 24.33
CA ALA A 322 1.38 24.18 25.15
C ALA A 322 1.61 23.47 26.50
N GLY A 323 2.79 22.88 26.73
CA GLY A 323 3.08 22.08 27.94
C GLY A 323 2.44 20.69 27.93
N GLU A 324 1.98 20.21 26.77
CA GLU A 324 1.39 18.88 26.55
C GLU A 324 2.46 17.80 26.31
N ALA A 325 3.65 18.21 25.87
CA ALA A 325 4.83 17.36 25.69
C ALA A 325 6.08 17.97 26.36
N PRO A 326 7.03 17.16 26.83
CA PRO A 326 8.25 17.67 27.47
C PRO A 326 9.13 18.42 26.45
N ALA A 327 9.74 19.52 26.88
CA ALA A 327 10.74 20.25 26.10
C ALA A 327 12.11 19.54 26.10
N ASP A 328 12.15 18.27 25.70
CA ASP A 328 13.36 17.44 25.60
C ASP A 328 13.70 17.18 24.12
N ILE A 329 14.72 17.89 23.63
CA ILE A 329 15.15 17.81 22.23
C ILE A 329 15.75 16.45 21.86
N ASN A 330 16.35 15.74 22.82
CA ASN A 330 16.93 14.42 22.55
C ASN A 330 15.82 13.40 22.37
N LEU A 331 14.83 13.40 23.28
CA LEU A 331 13.67 12.51 23.20
C LEU A 331 12.85 12.76 21.93
N LEU A 332 12.43 14.01 21.72
CA LEU A 332 11.55 14.35 20.59
C LEU A 332 12.30 14.36 19.26
N GLY A 333 13.57 14.75 19.26
CA GLY A 333 14.43 14.67 18.07
C GLY A 333 14.63 13.24 17.60
N GLU A 334 14.79 12.28 18.52
CA GLU A 334 14.88 10.87 18.17
C GLU A 334 13.55 10.32 17.65
N MET A 335 12.43 10.70 18.26
CA MET A 335 11.09 10.36 17.75
C MET A 335 10.89 10.88 16.31
N VAL A 336 11.30 12.12 16.02
CA VAL A 336 11.22 12.69 14.65
C VAL A 336 12.07 11.86 13.68
N LYS A 337 13.33 11.55 14.00
CA LYS A 337 14.19 10.70 13.15
C LYS A 337 13.57 9.32 12.89
N ASN A 338 12.97 8.73 13.93
CA ASN A 338 12.32 7.44 13.85
C ASN A 338 11.15 7.45 12.89
N ILE A 339 10.21 8.39 13.04
CA ILE A 339 9.06 8.53 12.14
C ILE A 339 9.49 8.92 10.72
N CYS A 340 10.56 9.69 10.57
CA CYS A 340 11.04 10.11 9.25
C CYS A 340 11.75 9.01 8.46
N PHE A 341 12.25 7.96 9.13
CA PHE A 341 13.07 6.93 8.49
C PHE A 341 13.22 5.62 9.27
N ASN A 342 13.73 5.65 10.51
CA ASN A 342 14.20 4.42 11.17
C ASN A 342 13.07 3.41 11.39
N ASN A 343 11.88 3.87 11.77
CA ASN A 343 10.73 3.00 11.98
C ASN A 343 10.38 2.22 10.70
N ALA A 344 10.32 2.89 9.54
CA ALA A 344 10.07 2.22 8.26
C ALA A 344 11.19 1.22 7.92
N ARG A 345 12.46 1.63 8.01
CA ARG A 345 13.62 0.75 7.75
C ARG A 345 13.52 -0.54 8.56
N ASP A 346 13.25 -0.42 9.85
CA ASP A 346 13.21 -1.55 10.79
C ASP A 346 11.94 -2.40 10.58
N TYR A 347 10.79 -1.76 10.38
CA TYR A 347 9.51 -2.43 10.17
C TYR A 347 9.47 -3.26 8.88
N PHE A 348 10.03 -2.73 7.79
CA PHE A 348 10.17 -3.44 6.52
C PHE A 348 11.42 -4.34 6.46
N ALA A 349 12.27 -4.32 7.50
CA ALA A 349 13.55 -5.03 7.56
C ALA A 349 14.41 -4.79 6.30
N ILE A 350 14.46 -3.55 5.81
CA ILE A 350 15.19 -3.20 4.58
C ILE A 350 16.68 -3.12 4.88
N GLU A 351 17.46 -3.88 4.12
CA GLU A 351 18.92 -3.83 4.15
C GLU A 351 19.39 -2.68 3.25
N LEU A 352 19.87 -1.62 3.90
CA LEU A 352 20.52 -0.50 3.23
C LEU A 352 22.03 -0.72 3.34
N ASN A 353 22.72 -0.58 2.20
CA ASN A 353 24.18 -0.75 2.11
C ASN A 353 24.93 0.32 2.90
#